data_AF-A0AA94XU91-F1
#
_entry.id   AF-A0AA94XU91-F1
#
_cell.length_a   1.000
_cell.length_b   1.000
_cell.length_c   1.000
_cell.angle_alpha   90.00
_cell.angle_beta   90.00
_cell.angle_gamma   90.00
#
_symmetry.space_group_name_H-M   'P 1'
#
loop_
_entity.id
_entity.type
_entity.pdbx_description
1 polymer ?
#
loop_
_entity_poly.entity_id
_entity_poly.type
_entity_poly.pdbx_seq_one_letter_code
_entity_poly.pdbx_strand_id
1 'polypeptide(L)'
;MKKILPLLAATTLLLAACSASSTDQFREQDPEGYAACIHFGGGLDAPQGVGETNMQKAAAHGAQSATVQLREAVDLREPQTPEITDLEGFKKACEAQGFDY
;
A
#
# COMPACT_ATOMS: atom_id res chain seq x y z
N MET A 1 10.73 47.73 -5.18
CA MET A 1 9.92 46.56 -4.74
C MET A 1 9.55 45.72 -5.97
N LYS A 2 10.21 44.57 -6.29
CA LYS A 2 9.73 43.55 -7.28
C LYS A 2 10.69 42.39 -7.65
N LYS A 3 11.54 41.85 -6.76
CA LYS A 3 12.47 40.76 -7.20
C LYS A 3 12.62 39.53 -6.29
N ILE A 4 11.93 39.46 -5.15
CA ILE A 4 12.12 38.36 -4.18
C ILE A 4 10.98 37.32 -4.22
N LEU A 5 9.89 37.60 -4.95
CA LEU A 5 8.72 36.70 -5.00
C LEU A 5 8.95 35.32 -5.65
N PRO A 6 9.80 35.13 -6.69
CA PRO A 6 9.84 33.85 -7.38
C PRO A 6 10.65 32.78 -6.62
N LEU A 7 11.50 33.18 -5.67
CA LEU A 7 12.35 32.23 -4.94
C LEU A 7 11.58 31.42 -3.88
N LEU A 8 10.50 32.00 -3.33
CA LEU A 8 9.64 31.34 -2.34
C LEU A 8 8.67 30.33 -2.97
N ALA A 9 8.33 30.50 -4.25
CA ALA A 9 7.43 29.58 -4.96
C ALA A 9 8.13 28.29 -5.40
N ALA A 10 9.45 28.33 -5.62
CA ALA A 10 10.21 27.17 -6.05
C ALA A 10 10.50 26.19 -4.91
N THR A 11 10.62 26.67 -3.67
CA THR A 11 10.89 25.82 -2.50
C THR A 11 9.66 25.06 -2.02
N THR A 12 8.43 25.55 -2.24
CA THR A 12 7.21 24.84 -1.82
C THR A 12 6.87 23.65 -2.72
N LEU A 13 7.20 23.70 -4.02
CA LEU A 13 7.00 22.58 -4.96
C LEU A 13 7.90 21.37 -4.66
N LEU A 14 9.08 21.60 -4.06
CA LEU A 14 10.01 20.53 -3.70
C LEU A 14 9.60 19.76 -2.44
N LEU A 15 8.78 20.34 -1.55
CA LEU A 15 8.28 19.62 -0.37
C LEU A 15 7.06 18.73 -0.68
N ALA A 16 6.29 19.02 -1.73
CA ALA A 16 5.12 18.23 -2.11
C ALA A 16 5.48 16.86 -2.73
N ALA A 17 6.72 16.68 -3.17
CA ALA A 17 7.21 15.41 -3.72
C ALA A 17 7.66 14.40 -2.65
N CYS A 18 7.80 14.83 -1.39
CA CYS A 18 8.15 13.96 -0.26
C CYS A 18 6.95 13.62 0.64
N SER A 19 5.78 14.19 0.37
CA SER A 19 4.52 13.73 0.97
C SER A 19 4.08 12.46 0.24
N ALA A 20 4.62 11.31 0.68
CA ALA A 20 3.97 10.03 0.45
C ALA A 20 2.48 10.21 0.80
N SER A 21 1.59 9.81 -0.11
CA SER A 21 0.15 9.90 0.09
C SER A 21 -0.19 9.37 1.47
N SER A 22 -0.94 10.14 2.26
CA SER A 22 -1.28 9.74 3.62
C SER A 22 -2.06 8.42 3.56
N THR A 23 -1.92 7.60 4.60
CA THR A 23 -2.68 6.35 4.75
C THR A 23 -4.19 6.57 4.60
N ASP A 24 -4.70 7.75 4.96
CA ASP A 24 -6.10 8.13 4.77
C ASP A 24 -6.47 8.36 3.30
N GLN A 25 -5.56 8.90 2.48
CA GLN A 25 -5.80 9.06 1.04
C GLN A 25 -5.86 7.71 0.32
N PHE A 26 -5.07 6.72 0.76
CA PHE A 26 -5.17 5.35 0.24
C PHE A 26 -6.49 4.68 0.65
N ARG A 27 -6.97 4.91 1.88
CA ARG A 27 -8.29 4.43 2.34
C ARG A 27 -9.45 5.04 1.57
N GLU A 28 -9.32 6.29 1.13
CA GLU A 28 -10.35 6.92 0.30
C GLU A 28 -10.37 6.36 -1.13
N GLN A 29 -9.20 5.98 -1.67
CA GLN A 29 -9.07 5.50 -3.05
C GLN A 29 -9.32 3.99 -3.21
N ASP A 30 -8.97 3.20 -2.21
CA ASP A 30 -9.17 1.75 -2.17
C ASP A 30 -9.60 1.29 -0.75
N PRO A 31 -10.84 1.62 -0.33
CA PRO A 31 -11.30 1.32 1.02
C PRO A 31 -11.30 -0.17 1.32
N GLU A 32 -11.67 -1.01 0.35
CA GLU A 32 -11.81 -2.46 0.55
C GLU A 32 -10.46 -3.19 0.46
N GLY A 33 -9.43 -2.59 -0.14
CA GLY A 33 -8.09 -3.16 -0.28
C GLY A 33 -7.94 -4.05 -1.52
N TYR A 34 -8.67 -3.78 -2.60
CA TYR A 34 -8.56 -4.51 -3.86
C TYR A 34 -7.14 -4.50 -4.42
N ALA A 35 -6.39 -3.40 -4.26
CA ALA A 35 -4.99 -3.32 -4.67
C ALA A 35 -4.12 -4.30 -3.88
N ALA A 36 -4.42 -4.51 -2.59
CA ALA A 36 -3.74 -5.49 -1.76
C ALA A 36 -3.93 -6.90 -2.32
N CYS A 37 -5.15 -7.23 -2.73
CA CYS A 37 -5.50 -8.52 -3.31
C CYS A 37 -4.87 -8.74 -4.71
N ILE A 38 -4.93 -7.74 -5.60
CA ILE A 38 -4.28 -7.81 -6.92
C ILE A 38 -2.78 -8.09 -6.78
N HIS A 39 -2.11 -7.36 -5.88
CA HIS A 39 -0.69 -7.58 -5.63
C HIS A 39 -0.42 -8.93 -4.97
N PHE A 40 -1.31 -9.42 -4.09
CA PHE A 40 -1.18 -10.73 -3.48
C PHE A 40 -1.21 -11.86 -4.52
N GLY A 41 -2.21 -11.88 -5.40
CA GLY A 41 -2.27 -12.86 -6.50
C GLY A 41 -1.04 -12.81 -7.41
N GLY A 42 -0.62 -11.60 -7.80
CA GLY A 42 0.62 -11.42 -8.55
C GLY A 42 1.89 -11.82 -7.78
N GLY A 43 1.83 -11.92 -6.46
CA GLY A 43 2.90 -12.42 -5.59
C GLY A 43 3.01 -13.94 -5.60
N LEU A 44 1.87 -14.64 -5.73
CA LEU A 44 1.78 -16.10 -5.75
C LEU A 44 2.28 -16.70 -7.07
N ASP A 45 1.96 -16.06 -8.20
CA ASP A 45 2.19 -16.64 -9.54
C ASP A 45 3.48 -16.17 -10.22
N ALA A 46 4.11 -15.09 -9.73
CA ALA A 46 5.22 -14.46 -10.43
C ALA A 46 6.59 -15.10 -10.10
N PRO A 47 7.56 -15.01 -11.03
CA PRO A 47 8.94 -15.42 -10.78
C PRO A 47 9.58 -14.71 -9.56
N GLN A 48 10.62 -15.33 -8.98
CA GLN A 48 11.42 -14.75 -7.89
C GLN A 48 11.83 -13.29 -8.17
N GLY A 49 11.78 -12.44 -7.14
CA GLY A 49 11.99 -10.99 -7.22
C GLY A 49 10.74 -10.18 -7.60
N VAL A 50 10.00 -10.60 -8.64
CA VAL A 50 8.70 -9.98 -8.98
C VAL A 50 7.64 -10.38 -7.97
N GLY A 51 7.59 -11.68 -7.62
CA GLY A 51 6.71 -12.19 -6.57
C GLY A 51 6.94 -11.49 -5.24
N GLU A 52 8.20 -11.36 -4.82
CA GLU A 52 8.58 -10.66 -3.58
C GLU A 52 8.15 -9.18 -3.58
N THR A 53 8.39 -8.47 -4.69
CA THR A 53 7.96 -7.08 -4.83
C THR A 53 6.43 -6.95 -4.73
N ASN A 54 5.70 -7.89 -5.32
CA ASN A 54 4.25 -7.94 -5.26
C ASN A 54 3.75 -8.26 -3.84
N MET A 55 4.39 -9.18 -3.13
CA MET A 55 4.06 -9.48 -1.73
C MET A 55 4.30 -8.28 -0.80
N GLN A 56 5.37 -7.50 -1.02
CA GLN A 56 5.61 -6.26 -0.27
C GLN A 56 4.54 -5.21 -0.54
N LYS A 57 4.11 -5.04 -1.80
CA LYS A 57 3.00 -4.14 -2.15
C LYS A 57 1.69 -4.62 -1.53
N ALA A 58 1.41 -5.92 -1.58
CA ALA A 58 0.24 -6.50 -0.96
C ALA A 58 0.19 -6.20 0.54
N ALA A 59 1.31 -6.36 1.25
CA ALA A 59 1.42 -6.01 2.67
C ALA A 59 1.18 -4.51 2.91
N ALA A 60 1.80 -3.64 2.11
CA ALA A 60 1.66 -2.18 2.25
C ALA A 60 0.21 -1.71 2.02
N HIS A 61 -0.49 -2.26 1.04
CA HIS A 61 -1.90 -1.96 0.80
C HIS A 61 -2.81 -2.61 1.85
N GLY A 62 -2.52 -3.85 2.26
CA GLY A 62 -3.28 -4.59 3.28
C GLY A 62 -3.27 -3.90 4.63
N ALA A 63 -2.10 -3.40 5.05
CA ALA A 63 -1.92 -2.57 6.25
C ALA A 63 -2.80 -1.31 6.27
N GLN A 64 -3.11 -0.76 5.09
CA GLN A 64 -3.82 0.51 4.95
C GLN A 64 -5.32 0.32 4.68
N SER A 65 -5.73 -0.84 4.16
CA SER A 65 -7.13 -1.18 3.85
C SER A 65 -8.09 -0.95 5.01
N ALA A 66 -9.36 -0.62 4.74
CA ALA A 66 -10.43 -0.59 5.73
C ALA A 66 -10.92 -2.00 6.13
N THR A 67 -10.61 -3.03 5.33
CA THR A 67 -10.88 -4.44 5.63
C THR A 67 -10.00 -4.92 6.79
N VAL A 68 -10.64 -5.28 7.90
CA VAL A 68 -9.97 -5.66 9.15
C VAL A 68 -9.05 -6.87 8.96
N GLN A 69 -9.53 -7.89 8.24
CA GLN A 69 -8.82 -9.15 8.04
C GLN A 69 -7.52 -8.96 7.25
N LEU A 70 -7.51 -8.05 6.26
CA LEU A 70 -6.30 -7.71 5.52
C LEU A 70 -5.26 -7.03 6.41
N ARG A 71 -5.70 -6.12 7.31
CA ARG A 71 -4.79 -5.46 8.25
C ARG A 71 -4.24 -6.42 9.30
N GLU A 72 -5.07 -7.29 9.85
CA GLU A 72 -4.68 -8.24 10.90
C GLU A 72 -3.71 -9.30 10.38
N ALA A 73 -3.77 -9.62 9.09
CA ALA A 73 -2.84 -10.54 8.45
C ALA A 73 -1.45 -9.93 8.16
N VAL A 74 -1.29 -8.62 8.36
CA VAL A 74 -0.02 -7.89 8.12
C VAL A 74 0.63 -7.52 9.44
N ASP A 75 1.92 -7.82 9.55
CA ASP A 75 2.75 -7.35 10.64
C ASP A 75 3.18 -5.89 10.43
N LEU A 76 2.92 -5.08 11.45
CA LEU A 76 3.20 -3.65 11.49
C LEU A 76 4.28 -3.29 12.52
N ARG A 77 5.00 -4.27 13.09
CA ARG A 77 6.12 -4.02 14.01
C ARG A 77 7.21 -3.16 13.37
N GLU A 78 7.41 -3.30 12.06
CA GLU A 78 8.20 -2.40 11.24
C GLU A 78 7.32 -1.74 10.18
N PRO A 79 6.66 -0.60 10.48
CA PRO A 79 5.68 0.03 9.58
C PRO A 79 6.24 0.44 8.22
N GLN A 80 7.56 0.61 8.12
CA GLN A 80 8.27 0.98 6.90
C GLN A 80 8.42 -0.23 5.94
N THR A 81 8.29 -1.44 6.49
CA THR A 81 8.53 -2.73 5.86
C THR A 81 7.45 -3.74 6.29
N PRO A 82 6.16 -3.46 6.02
CA PRO A 82 5.08 -4.36 6.41
C PRO A 82 5.22 -5.70 5.69
N GLU A 83 4.87 -6.78 6.39
CA GLU A 83 4.96 -8.15 5.88
C GLU A 83 3.65 -8.90 6.12
N ILE A 84 3.21 -9.71 5.17
CA ILE A 84 2.05 -10.60 5.37
C ILE A 84 2.51 -11.79 6.22
N THR A 85 2.10 -11.83 7.48
CA THR A 85 2.44 -12.91 8.42
C THR A 85 1.38 -14.00 8.51
N ASP A 86 0.14 -13.70 8.10
CA ASP A 86 -0.94 -14.70 7.96
C ASP A 86 -1.38 -14.80 6.49
N LEU A 87 -0.63 -15.58 5.72
CA LEU A 87 -0.89 -15.82 4.29
C LEU A 87 -2.28 -16.40 4.02
N GLU A 88 -2.76 -17.30 4.88
CA GLU A 88 -4.06 -17.95 4.69
C GLU A 88 -5.21 -16.99 5.03
N GLY A 89 -5.08 -16.24 6.12
CA GLY A 89 -6.04 -15.18 6.49
C GLY A 89 -6.13 -14.09 5.43
N PHE A 90 -4.98 -13.66 4.88
CA PHE A 90 -4.92 -12.69 3.80
C PHE A 90 -5.61 -13.21 2.54
N LYS A 91 -5.32 -14.46 2.14
CA LYS A 91 -5.97 -15.13 1.01
C LYS A 91 -7.50 -15.16 1.18
N LYS A 92 -7.99 -15.64 2.33
CA LYS A 92 -9.43 -15.72 2.63
C LYS A 92 -10.12 -14.35 2.60
N ALA A 93 -9.44 -13.31 3.09
CA ALA A 93 -9.97 -11.95 3.04
C ALA A 93 -10.14 -11.45 1.59
N CYS A 94 -9.22 -11.81 0.70
CA CYS A 94 -9.33 -11.49 -0.72
C CYS A 94 -10.38 -12.34 -1.45
N GLU A 95 -10.50 -13.63 -1.12
CA GLU A 95 -11.56 -14.49 -1.67
C GLU A 95 -12.96 -13.99 -1.28
N ALA A 96 -13.11 -13.45 -0.06
CA ALA A 96 -14.35 -12.80 0.37
C ALA A 96 -14.69 -11.53 -0.44
N GLN A 97 -13.71 -10.94 -1.14
CA GLN A 97 -13.88 -9.82 -2.07
C GLN A 97 -14.07 -10.28 -3.53
N GLY A 98 -14.11 -11.60 -3.79
CA GLY A 98 -14.37 -12.17 -5.11
C GLY A 98 -13.15 -12.52 -5.95
N PHE A 99 -11.95 -12.53 -5.38
CA PHE A 99 -10.75 -13.06 -6.04
C PHE A 99 -10.67 -14.58 -5.93
N ASP A 100 -9.99 -15.22 -6.89
CA ASP A 100 -9.76 -16.68 -6.95
C ASP A 100 -8.25 -16.92 -7.18
N TYR A 101 -7.62 -17.72 -6.30
CA TYR A 101 -6.17 -17.98 -6.27
C TYR A 101 -5.85 -19.45 -6.01
#